data_AF-A0A058ZU12-F1
#
_entry.id   AF-A0A058ZU12-F1
#
_cell.length_a   1.000
_cell.length_b   1.000
_cell.length_c   1.000
_cell.angle_alpha   90.00
_cell.angle_beta   90.00
_cell.angle_gamma   90.00
#
_symmetry.space_group_name_H-M   'P 1'
#
loop_
_entity.id
_entity.type
_entity.pdbx_description
1 polymer ?
#
loop_
_entity_poly.entity_id
_entity_poly.type
_entity_poly.pdbx_seq_one_letter_code
_entity_poly.pdbx_strand_id
1 'polypeptide(L)'
;MQRVINVQYSIPENVQISLECRHLISRIFVADPAERISIPEIKSHPWFLKNLPADLIDENTMGNQFEEPDQPMQSDETIMQIIAEATIPAIPPHGLNQFVADSLDMDDDDMDDLDFESELDIDSSGEIIYAL
;
A
#
# COMPACT_ATOMS: atom_id res chain seq x y z
N MET A 1 -17.17 -10.13 12.94
CA MET A 1 -15.80 -10.47 13.36
C MET A 1 -15.64 -11.93 13.83
N GLN A 2 -16.54 -12.49 14.66
CA GLN A 2 -16.38 -13.86 15.21
C GLN A 2 -16.25 -15.00 14.19
N ARG A 3 -16.87 -14.87 13.01
CA ARG A 3 -16.86 -15.92 11.98
C ARG A 3 -15.47 -16.22 11.41
N VAL A 4 -14.62 -15.21 11.28
CA VAL A 4 -13.26 -15.38 10.72
C VAL A 4 -12.35 -16.07 11.73
N ILE A 5 -12.40 -15.65 12.99
CA ILE A 5 -11.60 -16.21 14.08
C ILE A 5 -11.94 -17.69 14.30
N ASN A 6 -13.22 -18.05 14.19
CA ASN A 6 -13.71 -19.41 14.38
C ASN A 6 -13.76 -20.24 13.09
N VAL A 7 -13.29 -19.71 11.95
CA VAL A 7 -13.31 -20.39 10.65
C VAL A 7 -14.71 -20.92 10.29
N GLN A 8 -15.73 -20.09 10.51
CA GLN A 8 -17.13 -20.45 10.26
C GLN A 8 -17.55 -20.05 8.83
N TYR A 9 -17.35 -20.99 7.91
CA TYR A 9 -17.78 -20.86 6.52
C TYR A 9 -18.60 -22.08 6.08
N SER A 10 -19.45 -21.86 5.08
CA SER A 10 -20.23 -22.91 4.43
C SER A 10 -20.36 -22.57 2.96
N ILE A 11 -20.20 -23.55 2.09
CA ILE A 11 -20.45 -23.38 0.65
C ILE A 11 -21.94 -23.63 0.41
N PRO A 12 -22.70 -22.65 -0.10
CA PRO A 12 -24.13 -22.80 -0.36
C PRO A 12 -24.45 -23.98 -1.29
N GLU A 13 -25.58 -24.65 -1.08
CA GLU A 13 -25.97 -25.86 -1.84
C GLU A 13 -26.23 -25.58 -3.33
N ASN A 14 -26.59 -24.35 -3.66
CA ASN A 14 -26.80 -23.90 -5.04
C ASN A 14 -25.48 -23.70 -5.81
N VAL A 15 -24.32 -23.83 -5.17
CA VAL A 15 -23.01 -23.70 -5.80
C VAL A 15 -22.35 -25.09 -5.92
N GLN A 16 -22.25 -25.57 -7.15
CA GLN A 16 -21.55 -26.83 -7.45
C GLN A 16 -20.06 -26.56 -7.61
N ILE A 17 -19.26 -27.02 -6.66
CA ILE A 17 -17.79 -27.00 -6.75
C ILE A 17 -17.26 -28.42 -6.82
N SER A 18 -16.12 -28.59 -7.49
CA SER A 18 -15.45 -29.89 -7.54
C SER A 18 -14.90 -30.29 -6.16
N LEU A 19 -14.68 -31.59 -5.95
CA LEU A 19 -14.15 -32.09 -4.68
C LEU A 19 -12.77 -31.51 -4.38
N GLU A 20 -11.95 -31.35 -5.40
CA GLU A 20 -10.60 -30.77 -5.32
C GLU A 20 -10.68 -29.28 -4.95
N CYS A 21 -11.65 -28.54 -5.47
CA CYS A 21 -11.89 -27.15 -5.09
C CYS A 21 -12.24 -27.03 -3.60
N ARG A 22 -13.17 -27.88 -3.13
CA ARG A 22 -13.57 -27.95 -1.72
C ARG A 22 -12.39 -28.28 -0.82
N HIS A 23 -11.57 -29.25 -1.24
CA HIS A 23 -10.36 -29.65 -0.54
C HIS A 23 -9.37 -28.48 -0.41
N LEU A 24 -9.10 -27.76 -1.50
CA LEU A 24 -8.22 -26.60 -1.49
C LEU A 24 -8.72 -25.50 -0.54
N ILE A 25 -10.01 -25.14 -0.60
CA ILE A 25 -10.62 -24.15 0.29
C ILE A 25 -10.45 -24.56 1.76
N SER A 26 -10.66 -25.83 2.09
CA SER A 26 -10.52 -26.33 3.45
C SER A 26 -9.08 -26.26 3.99
N ARG A 27 -8.10 -26.32 3.11
CA ARG A 27 -6.67 -26.22 3.44
C ARG A 27 -6.19 -24.76 3.56
N ILE A 28 -6.89 -23.82 2.93
CA ILE A 28 -6.62 -22.37 3.02
C ILE A 28 -7.29 -21.77 4.25
N PHE A 29 -8.57 -22.09 4.50
CA PHE A 29 -9.32 -21.63 5.66
C PHE A 29 -9.00 -22.49 6.88
N VAL A 30 -7.78 -22.31 7.39
CA VAL A 30 -7.27 -22.92 8.64
C VAL A 30 -6.88 -21.79 9.60
N ALA A 31 -7.34 -21.90 10.86
CA ALA A 31 -7.10 -20.89 11.90
C ALA A 31 -5.60 -20.74 12.20
N ASP A 32 -4.91 -21.87 12.36
CA ASP A 32 -3.48 -21.93 12.62
C ASP A 32 -2.69 -21.67 11.32
N PRO A 33 -1.87 -20.61 11.26
CA PRO A 33 -1.00 -20.35 10.11
C PRO A 33 0.02 -21.45 9.84
N ALA A 34 0.47 -22.18 10.86
CA ALA A 34 1.47 -23.24 10.71
C ALA A 34 0.91 -24.48 9.98
N GLU A 35 -0.39 -24.73 10.12
CA GLU A 35 -1.11 -25.83 9.46
C GLU A 35 -1.75 -25.42 8.12
N ARG A 36 -1.71 -24.12 7.79
CA ARG A 36 -2.28 -23.58 6.56
C ARG A 36 -1.41 -23.99 5.37
N ILE A 37 -2.06 -24.41 4.28
CA ILE A 37 -1.37 -24.75 3.04
C ILE A 37 -0.52 -23.59 2.53
N SER A 38 0.72 -23.90 2.15
CA SER A 38 1.69 -22.96 1.61
C SER A 38 1.49 -22.71 0.11
N ILE A 39 2.05 -21.62 -0.42
CA ILE A 39 1.99 -21.32 -1.87
C ILE A 39 2.56 -22.47 -2.74
N PRO A 40 3.72 -23.08 -2.42
CA PRO A 40 4.23 -24.22 -3.19
C PRO A 40 3.27 -25.43 -3.21
N GLU A 41 2.59 -25.69 -2.09
CA GLU A 41 1.59 -26.75 -2.02
C GLU A 41 0.31 -26.39 -2.80
N ILE A 42 -0.08 -25.11 -2.86
CA ILE A 42 -1.18 -24.65 -3.73
C ILE A 42 -0.79 -24.82 -5.21
N LYS A 43 0.43 -24.41 -5.60
CA LYS A 43 0.92 -24.53 -6.98
C LYS A 43 1.00 -25.98 -7.46
N SER A 44 1.15 -26.94 -6.55
CA SER A 44 1.13 -28.38 -6.84
C SER A 44 -0.25 -29.04 -6.66
N HIS A 45 -1.26 -28.29 -6.22
CA HIS A 45 -2.58 -28.84 -5.95
C HIS A 45 -3.33 -29.20 -7.26
N PRO A 46 -4.01 -30.35 -7.35
CA PRO A 46 -4.68 -30.80 -8.58
C PRO A 46 -5.71 -29.81 -9.14
N TRP A 47 -6.42 -29.09 -8.26
CA TRP A 47 -7.35 -28.05 -8.68
C TRP A 47 -6.65 -26.84 -9.34
N PHE A 48 -5.45 -26.47 -8.87
CA PHE A 48 -4.68 -25.34 -9.41
C PHE A 48 -4.05 -25.69 -10.77
N LEU A 49 -3.56 -26.92 -10.90
CA LEU A 49 -2.95 -27.40 -12.15
C LEU A 49 -3.97 -27.64 -13.27
N LYS A 50 -5.26 -27.77 -12.94
CA LYS A 50 -6.31 -28.05 -13.92
C LYS A 50 -6.54 -26.84 -14.82
N ASN A 51 -6.24 -27.00 -16.10
CA ASN A 51 -6.32 -25.95 -17.12
C ASN A 51 -5.41 -24.74 -16.85
N LEU A 52 -4.27 -24.95 -16.17
CA LEU A 52 -3.28 -23.91 -15.96
C LEU A 52 -2.58 -23.58 -17.31
N PRO A 53 -2.62 -22.32 -17.79
CA PRO A 53 -1.89 -21.89 -18.98
C PRO A 53 -0.39 -22.13 -18.83
N ALA A 54 0.28 -22.54 -19.92
CA ALA A 54 1.71 -22.90 -19.91
C ALA A 54 2.61 -21.71 -19.53
N ASP A 55 2.19 -20.52 -19.94
CA ASP A 55 2.73 -19.20 -19.65
C ASP A 55 2.77 -18.88 -18.14
N LEU A 56 1.94 -19.52 -17.32
CA LEU A 56 1.93 -19.37 -15.85
C LEU A 56 2.69 -20.49 -15.11
N ILE A 57 3.14 -21.55 -15.81
CA ILE A 57 3.85 -22.68 -15.18
C ILE A 57 5.28 -22.27 -14.83
N ASP A 58 5.90 -21.40 -15.63
CA ASP A 58 7.30 -21.02 -15.53
C ASP A 58 7.48 -19.58 -15.01
N GLU A 59 7.16 -19.36 -13.74
CA GLU A 59 7.44 -18.09 -13.04
C GLU A 59 8.94 -17.71 -13.07
N ASN A 60 9.81 -18.72 -13.14
CA ASN A 60 11.27 -18.56 -13.25
C ASN A 60 11.74 -18.09 -14.63
N THR A 61 10.94 -18.28 -15.69
CA THR A 61 11.31 -17.87 -17.05
C THR A 61 10.88 -16.43 -17.35
N MET A 62 9.80 -15.95 -16.72
CA MET A 62 9.28 -14.58 -16.96
C MET A 62 9.84 -13.52 -16.00
N GLY A 63 10.30 -13.89 -14.81
CA GLY A 63 10.66 -12.93 -13.75
C GLY A 63 11.86 -12.00 -14.03
N ASN A 64 12.62 -12.22 -15.11
CA ASN A 64 13.83 -11.43 -15.41
C ASN A 64 13.79 -10.69 -16.77
N GLN A 65 12.70 -10.80 -17.55
CA GLN A 65 12.63 -10.20 -18.89
C GLN A 65 11.28 -9.53 -19.19
N PHE A 66 10.44 -9.31 -18.18
CA PHE A 66 9.23 -8.52 -18.39
C PHE A 66 9.61 -7.04 -18.47
N GLU A 67 9.53 -6.48 -19.67
CA GLU A 67 9.54 -5.03 -19.91
C GLU A 67 8.10 -4.58 -20.11
N GLU A 68 7.62 -3.66 -19.28
CA GLU A 68 6.30 -3.06 -19.44
C GLU A 68 6.35 -2.13 -20.66
N PRO A 69 5.63 -2.44 -21.77
CA PRO A 69 5.82 -1.74 -23.05
C PRO A 69 5.42 -0.26 -23.00
N ASP A 70 4.51 0.09 -22.10
CA ASP A 70 3.91 1.43 -22.01
C ASP A 70 4.54 2.29 -20.88
N GLN A 71 5.48 1.75 -20.10
CA GLN A 71 6.12 2.48 -19.00
C GLN A 71 7.65 2.39 -19.07
N PRO A 72 8.37 3.53 -18.98
CA PRO A 72 9.82 3.49 -18.90
C PRO A 72 10.25 2.85 -17.58
N MET A 73 10.86 1.67 -17.64
CA MET A 73 11.49 1.07 -16.47
C MET A 73 12.66 1.94 -16.00
N GLN A 74 12.66 2.34 -14.72
CA GLN A 74 13.74 3.11 -14.11
C GLN A 74 14.71 2.17 -13.39
N SER A 75 16.00 2.51 -13.37
CA SER A 75 16.97 1.76 -12.56
C SER A 75 16.71 2.00 -11.07
N ASP A 76 17.07 1.03 -10.22
CA ASP A 76 17.01 1.17 -8.76
C ASP A 76 17.73 2.44 -8.28
N GLU A 77 18.84 2.81 -8.92
CA GLU A 77 19.58 4.05 -8.62
C GLU A 77 18.74 5.30 -8.87
N THR A 78 18.07 5.40 -10.03
CA THR A 78 17.23 6.55 -10.36
C THR A 78 16.01 6.63 -9.43
N ILE A 79 15.41 5.48 -9.11
CA ILE A 79 14.28 5.41 -8.16
C ILE A 79 14.72 5.93 -6.79
N MET A 80 15.86 5.46 -6.28
CA MET A 80 16.38 5.89 -4.98
C MET A 80 16.77 7.37 -4.96
N GLN A 81 17.29 7.90 -6.07
CA GLN A 81 17.61 9.33 -6.20
C GLN A 81 16.35 10.19 -6.14
N ILE A 82 15.28 9.83 -6.85
CA ILE A 82 14.00 10.55 -6.82
C ILE A 82 13.40 10.52 -5.41
N ILE A 83 13.43 9.36 -4.74
CA ILE A 83 12.95 9.23 -3.36
C ILE A 83 13.75 10.16 -2.43
N ALA A 84 15.07 10.21 -2.57
CA ALA A 84 15.92 11.09 -1.76
C ALA A 84 15.62 12.58 -2.02
N GLU A 85 15.45 12.97 -3.28
CA GLU A 85 15.08 14.34 -3.66
C GLU A 85 13.72 14.74 -3.08
N ALA A 86 12.74 13.84 -3.11
CA ALA A 86 11.40 14.07 -2.57
C ALA A 86 11.37 14.25 -1.04
N THR A 87 12.43 13.89 -0.32
CA THR A 87 12.54 14.18 1.12
C THR A 87 12.94 15.63 1.43
N ILE A 88 13.39 16.40 0.42
CA ILE A 88 13.82 17.78 0.59
C ILE A 88 12.57 18.68 0.55
N PRO A 89 12.23 19.39 1.65
CA PRO A 89 11.11 20.31 1.65
C PRO A 89 11.39 21.48 0.70
N ALA A 90 10.35 22.01 0.06
CA ALA A 90 10.48 23.21 -0.75
C ALA A 90 11.04 24.35 0.12
N ILE A 91 12.13 24.98 -0.34
CA ILE A 91 12.67 26.19 0.30
C ILE A 91 11.54 27.23 0.23
N PRO A 92 11.04 27.74 1.37
CA PRO A 92 10.09 28.84 1.35
C PRO A 92 10.72 29.97 0.55
N PRO A 93 10.02 30.68 -0.33
CA PRO A 93 10.58 31.82 -1.04
C PRO A 93 11.02 32.88 -0.02
N HIS A 94 12.29 32.83 0.40
CA HIS A 94 12.98 33.87 1.13
C HIS A 94 13.18 35.04 0.16
N GLY A 95 12.16 35.89 0.04
CA GLY A 95 12.22 36.98 -0.92
C GLY A 95 11.33 38.20 -0.68
N LEU A 96 10.39 38.21 0.29
CA LEU A 96 9.51 39.40 0.42
C LEU A 96 9.15 39.89 1.83
N ASN A 97 9.39 39.15 2.93
CA ASN A 97 8.87 39.57 4.25
C ASN A 97 9.93 39.95 5.30
N GLN A 98 11.22 40.05 4.96
CA GLN A 98 12.26 40.51 5.90
C GLN A 98 12.33 42.05 6.03
N PHE A 99 11.48 42.81 5.33
CA PHE A 99 11.46 44.28 5.39
C PHE A 99 10.37 44.85 6.31
N VAL A 100 9.49 44.02 6.88
CA VAL A 100 8.40 44.50 7.77
C VAL A 100 8.70 44.34 9.25
N ALA A 101 9.80 43.68 9.63
CA ALA A 101 10.17 43.45 11.03
C ALA A 101 11.01 44.60 11.65
N ASP A 102 11.49 45.56 10.86
CA ASP A 102 12.42 46.61 11.30
C ASP A 102 11.76 47.99 11.46
N SER A 103 10.43 48.08 11.61
CA SER A 103 9.74 49.38 11.70
C SER A 103 8.51 49.44 12.61
N LEU A 104 8.34 48.51 13.54
CA LEU A 104 7.37 48.68 14.63
C LEU A 104 8.07 48.56 15.98
N ASP A 105 8.71 49.65 16.38
CA ASP A 105 8.75 50.03 17.80
C ASP A 105 7.28 50.14 18.25
N MET A 106 6.77 49.10 18.91
CA MET A 106 5.60 49.19 19.76
C MET A 106 5.95 48.58 21.10
N ASP A 107 5.79 49.44 22.12
CA ASP A 107 6.18 49.28 23.50
C ASP A 107 5.89 47.90 24.11
N ASP A 108 6.83 47.47 24.96
CA ASP A 108 6.63 46.51 26.06
C ASP A 108 5.34 46.88 26.83
N ASP A 109 4.42 45.92 27.00
CA ASP A 109 3.87 45.49 28.29
C ASP A 109 2.54 44.71 28.11
N ASP A 110 2.47 43.55 28.77
CA ASP A 110 1.30 42.73 29.10
C ASP A 110 0.49 42.06 27.97
N MET A 111 0.88 40.81 27.63
CA MET A 111 -0.07 39.71 27.37
C MET A 111 0.60 38.37 27.74
N ASP A 112 0.67 38.07 29.04
CA ASP A 112 0.79 36.70 29.52
C ASP A 112 -0.45 35.89 29.10
N ASP A 113 -0.22 34.63 28.75
CA ASP A 113 -1.17 33.51 28.68
C ASP A 113 -2.09 33.43 27.44
N LEU A 114 -1.55 32.83 26.37
CA LEU A 114 -2.35 32.07 25.42
C LEU A 114 -1.69 30.70 25.19
N ASP A 115 -2.12 29.71 25.97
CA ASP A 115 -1.95 28.29 25.70
C ASP A 115 -2.40 27.98 24.27
N PHE A 116 -1.43 27.87 23.35
CA PHE A 116 -1.68 27.34 22.02
C PHE A 116 -1.67 25.81 22.13
N GLU A 117 -2.79 25.23 22.59
CA GLU A 117 -3.07 23.81 22.34
C GLU A 117 -3.16 23.62 20.82
N SER A 118 -2.09 23.11 20.23
CA SER A 118 -2.09 22.64 18.84
C SER A 118 -2.86 21.32 18.76
N GLU A 119 -4.19 21.42 18.81
CA GLU A 119 -5.07 20.35 18.37
C GLU A 119 -4.92 20.23 16.84
N LEU A 120 -4.03 19.34 16.41
CA LEU A 120 -3.88 18.97 15.00
C LEU A 120 -5.16 18.25 14.57
N ASP A 121 -6.02 18.96 13.85
CA ASP A 121 -7.21 18.40 13.21
C ASP A 121 -6.76 17.52 12.04
N ILE A 122 -6.64 16.21 12.31
CA ILE A 122 -6.33 15.17 11.33
C ILE A 122 -7.63 14.84 10.59
N ASP A 123 -8.11 15.75 9.75
CA ASP A 123 -8.98 15.42 8.64
C ASP A 123 -8.89 16.48 7.53
N SER A 124 -7.81 16.44 6.75
CA SER A 124 -7.84 17.01 5.41
C SER A 124 -7.44 15.93 4.43
N SER A 125 -8.41 15.06 4.17
CA SER A 125 -8.40 14.06 3.11
C SER A 125 -8.06 14.70 1.76
N GLY A 126 -7.01 14.20 1.13
CA GLY A 126 -6.40 14.76 -0.06
C GLY A 126 -7.34 14.94 -1.26
N GLU A 127 -7.23 16.12 -1.88
CA GLU A 127 -7.84 16.47 -3.16
C GLU A 127 -6.78 16.52 -4.26
N ILE A 128 -7.11 15.92 -5.41
CA ILE A 128 -6.26 15.59 -6.56
C ILE A 128 -6.12 16.80 -7.50
N ILE A 129 -4.96 16.99 -8.15
CA ILE A 129 -4.86 17.86 -9.34
C ILE A 129 -4.09 17.13 -10.47
N TYR A 130 -4.71 17.12 -11.64
CA TYR A 130 -4.26 16.51 -12.89
C TYR A 130 -3.00 17.18 -13.48
N ALA A 131 -2.15 16.37 -14.11
CA ALA A 131 -1.13 16.85 -15.04
C ALA A 131 -1.76 17.11 -16.43
N LEU A 132 -1.36 18.23 -17.06
CA LEU A 132 -1.70 18.61 -18.43
C LEU A 132 -0.94 17.76 -19.46
#